data_AF-A0A7C7HRN7-F1
#
_entry.id   AF-A0A7C7HRN7-F1
#
_cell.length_a   1.000
_cell.length_b   1.000
_cell.length_c   1.000
_cell.angle_alpha   90.00
_cell.angle_beta   90.00
_cell.angle_gamma   90.00
#
_symmetry.space_group_name_H-M   'P 1'
#
loop_
_entity.id
_entity.type
_entity.pdbx_description
1 polymer ?
#
loop_
_entity_poly.entity_id
_entity_poly.type
_entity_poly.pdbx_seq_one_letter_code
_entity_poly.pdbx_strand_id
1 'polypeptide(L)'
;MNYLQKQFDALLKYWPNEDQALRDVRLKSFDQFKTLGFPTKKWEEWQFTDFSAIEKTDYRLSWASDLPQIPDQIPGQIEDCHTVFIINGH
;
A
#
# COMPACT_ATOMS: atom_id res chain seq x y z
N MET A 1 -13.00 -2.91 8.56
CA MET A 1 -12.89 -1.79 7.59
C MET A 1 -12.45 -0.44 8.16
N ASN A 2 -12.86 -0.01 9.36
CA ASN A 2 -12.60 1.35 9.86
C ASN A 2 -11.09 1.71 9.89
N TYR A 3 -10.22 0.73 10.20
CA TYR A 3 -8.77 0.95 10.19
C TYR A 3 -8.22 1.27 8.79
N LEU A 4 -8.65 0.57 7.73
CA LEU A 4 -8.17 0.80 6.35
C LEU A 4 -8.54 2.21 5.88
N GLN A 5 -9.79 2.63 6.14
CA GLN A 5 -10.23 3.98 5.81
C GLN A 5 -9.39 5.03 6.53
N LYS A 6 -9.12 4.83 7.83
CA LYS A 6 -8.22 5.71 8.60
C LYS A 6 -6.81 5.77 7.99
N GLN A 7 -6.28 4.64 7.52
CA GLN A 7 -4.96 4.62 6.86
C GLN A 7 -4.98 5.33 5.50
N PHE A 8 -6.02 5.15 4.69
CA PHE A 8 -6.16 5.86 3.42
C PHE A 8 -6.28 7.38 3.60
N ASP A 9 -7.06 7.82 4.59
CA ASP A 9 -7.17 9.24 4.93
C ASP A 9 -5.83 9.80 5.43
N ALA A 10 -5.06 9.00 6.19
CA ALA A 10 -3.72 9.39 6.62
C ALA A 10 -2.76 9.55 5.43
N LEU A 11 -2.82 8.64 4.45
CA LEU A 11 -2.00 8.74 3.23
C LEU A 11 -2.28 10.03 2.44
N LEU A 12 -3.56 10.36 2.24
CA LEU A 12 -3.96 11.57 1.51
C LEU A 12 -3.55 12.86 2.21
N LYS A 13 -3.44 12.84 3.55
CA LYS A 13 -2.93 13.95 4.37
C LYS A 13 -1.41 14.03 4.35
N TYR A 14 -0.72 12.88 4.26
CA TYR A 14 0.74 12.81 4.22
C TYR A 14 1.31 13.45 2.94
N TRP A 15 0.62 13.30 1.81
CA TRP A 15 0.98 13.96 0.55
C TRP A 15 -0.10 14.96 0.09
N PRO A 16 -0.12 16.18 0.67
CA PRO A 16 -1.12 17.19 0.30
C PRO A 16 -0.92 17.73 -1.11
N ASN A 17 0.32 17.70 -1.63
CA ASN A 17 0.71 18.24 -2.93
C ASN A 17 1.04 17.14 -3.96
N GLU A 18 0.42 15.96 -3.83
CA GLU A 18 0.52 14.90 -4.85
C GLU A 18 0.03 15.42 -6.21
N ASP A 19 0.64 14.94 -7.30
CA ASP A 19 0.14 15.22 -8.65
C ASP A 19 -1.35 14.87 -8.76
N GLN A 20 -2.13 15.76 -9.39
CA GLN A 20 -3.58 15.63 -9.40
C GLN A 20 -4.05 14.36 -10.11
N ALA A 21 -3.40 13.96 -11.20
CA ALA A 21 -3.79 12.75 -11.93
C ALA A 21 -3.54 11.49 -11.08
N LEU A 22 -2.42 11.46 -10.35
CA LEU A 22 -2.14 10.37 -9.40
C LEU A 22 -3.15 10.35 -8.24
N ARG A 23 -3.48 11.52 -7.69
CA ARG A 23 -4.46 11.65 -6.61
C ARG A 23 -5.85 11.17 -7.05
N ASP A 24 -6.27 11.50 -8.27
CA ASP A 24 -7.55 11.07 -8.82
C ASP A 24 -7.63 9.54 -8.99
N VAL A 25 -6.57 8.92 -9.53
CA VAL A 25 -6.47 7.45 -9.65
C VAL A 25 -6.58 6.80 -8.27
N ARG A 26 -5.89 7.36 -7.27
CA ARG A 26 -5.90 6.86 -5.89
C ARG A 26 -7.30 6.94 -5.27
N LEU A 27 -7.95 8.10 -5.36
CA LEU A 27 -9.29 8.32 -4.82
C LEU A 27 -10.30 7.37 -5.47
N LYS A 28 -10.29 7.26 -6.80
CA LYS A 28 -11.17 6.35 -7.54
C LYS A 28 -10.98 4.89 -7.10
N SER A 29 -9.73 4.46 -6.94
CA SER A 29 -9.40 3.09 -6.51
C SER A 29 -9.87 2.83 -5.07
N PHE A 30 -9.72 3.80 -4.18
CA PHE A 30 -10.20 3.68 -2.79
C PHE A 30 -11.73 3.68 -2.70
N ASP A 31 -12.42 4.48 -3.52
CA ASP A 31 -13.89 4.44 -3.59
C ASP A 31 -14.40 3.10 -4.11
N GLN A 32 -13.74 2.54 -5.12
CA GLN A 32 -14.05 1.21 -5.61
C GLN A 32 -13.82 0.14 -4.53
N PHE A 33 -12.71 0.19 -3.80
CA PHE A 33 -12.45 -0.75 -2.71
C PHE A 33 -13.46 -0.60 -1.57
N LYS A 34 -13.85 0.62 -1.17
CA LYS A 34 -14.90 0.85 -0.17
C LYS A 34 -16.25 0.27 -0.61
N THR A 35 -16.53 0.27 -1.91
CA THR A 35 -17.78 -0.27 -2.47
C THR A 35 -17.76 -1.80 -2.54
N LEU A 36 -16.65 -2.39 -2.97
CA LEU A 36 -16.55 -3.84 -3.21
C LEU A 36 -16.11 -4.64 -1.99
N GLY A 37 -15.26 -4.06 -1.13
CA GLY A 37 -14.59 -4.74 -0.04
C GLY A 37 -13.54 -5.75 -0.49
N PHE A 38 -13.17 -6.66 0.41
CA PHE A 38 -12.33 -7.80 0.06
C PHE A 38 -13.12 -8.82 -0.80
N PRO A 39 -12.45 -9.55 -1.71
CA PRO A 39 -13.09 -10.63 -2.44
C PRO A 39 -13.65 -11.70 -1.50
N THR A 40 -14.71 -12.38 -1.96
CA THR A 40 -15.31 -13.50 -1.23
C THR A 40 -15.08 -14.80 -1.99
N LYS A 41 -15.12 -15.95 -1.31
CA LYS A 41 -15.02 -17.27 -1.95
C LYS A 41 -16.16 -17.59 -2.94
N LYS A 42 -17.18 -16.72 -3.03
CA LYS A 42 -18.24 -16.81 -4.04
C LYS A 42 -17.79 -16.31 -5.41
N TRP A 43 -16.69 -15.54 -5.46
CA TRP A 43 -16.08 -15.10 -6.71
C TRP A 43 -15.19 -16.25 -7.22
N GLU A 44 -15.39 -16.65 -8.47
CA GLU A 44 -14.74 -17.84 -9.04
C GLU A 44 -13.22 -17.77 -8.95
N GLU A 45 -12.65 -16.58 -9.16
CA GLU A 45 -11.21 -16.34 -9.11
C GLU A 45 -10.63 -16.43 -7.70
N TRP A 46 -11.47 -16.38 -6.66
CA TRP A 46 -11.08 -16.33 -5.25
C TRP A 46 -11.60 -17.49 -4.41
N GLN A 47 -12.23 -18.49 -5.03
CA GLN A 47 -12.89 -19.59 -4.32
C GLN A 47 -11.94 -20.36 -3.38
N PHE A 48 -10.64 -20.44 -3.72
CA PHE A 48 -9.62 -21.17 -2.98
C PHE A 48 -8.72 -20.29 -2.11
N THR A 49 -8.90 -18.97 -2.11
CA THR A 49 -8.06 -18.02 -1.36
C THR A 49 -8.84 -17.51 -0.14
N ASP A 50 -8.22 -17.58 1.05
CA ASP A 50 -8.82 -17.04 2.28
C ASP A 50 -8.20 -15.69 2.67
N PHE A 51 -9.04 -14.66 2.72
CA PHE A 51 -8.66 -13.31 3.12
C PHE A 51 -8.91 -13.01 4.60
N SER A 52 -9.46 -13.97 5.36
CA SER A 52 -9.89 -13.73 6.74
C SER A 52 -8.76 -13.26 7.66
N ALA A 53 -7.51 -13.69 7.42
CA ALA A 53 -6.34 -13.26 8.17
C ALA A 53 -6.05 -11.76 7.98
N ILE A 54 -6.22 -11.25 6.76
CA ILE A 54 -6.01 -9.83 6.43
C ILE A 54 -7.15 -8.99 6.99
N GLU A 55 -8.38 -9.47 6.87
CA GLU A 55 -9.55 -8.74 7.34
C GLU A 55 -9.57 -8.55 8.87
N LYS A 56 -9.09 -9.56 9.61
CA LYS A 56 -9.08 -9.58 11.09
C LYS A 56 -7.88 -8.89 11.73
N THR A 57 -6.91 -8.44 10.94
CA THR A 57 -5.70 -7.80 11.43
C THR A 57 -5.75 -6.31 11.12
N ASP A 58 -5.45 -5.48 12.13
CA ASP A 58 -5.29 -4.04 11.93
C ASP A 58 -3.88 -3.76 11.39
N TYR A 59 -3.81 -3.11 10.24
CA TYR A 59 -2.55 -2.68 9.63
C TYR A 59 -2.39 -1.17 9.71
N ARG A 60 -1.13 -0.71 9.70
CA ARG A 60 -0.79 0.71 9.52
C ARG A 60 0.15 0.91 8.34
N LEU A 61 0.07 2.08 7.72
CA LEU A 61 1.08 2.52 6.76
C LEU A 61 2.42 2.78 7.45
N SER A 62 3.48 2.46 6.73
CA SER A 62 4.85 2.86 7.02
C SER A 62 5.06 4.32 6.65
N TRP A 63 5.71 5.04 7.54
CA TRP A 63 6.11 6.43 7.34
C TRP A 63 7.63 6.54 7.24
N ALA A 64 8.14 7.69 6.83
CA ALA A 64 9.59 7.92 6.77
C ALA A 64 10.30 7.66 8.11
N SER A 65 9.61 7.88 9.23
CA SER A 65 10.12 7.56 10.58
C SER A 65 10.30 6.06 10.85
N ASP A 66 9.70 5.20 10.03
CA ASP A 66 9.79 3.74 10.14
C ASP A 66 10.90 3.16 9.25
N LEU A 67 11.60 4.01 8.49
CA LEU A 67 12.70 3.55 7.66
C LEU A 67 13.85 3.03 8.54
N PRO A 68 14.37 1.83 8.24
CA PRO A 68 15.57 1.35 8.90
C PRO A 68 16.77 2.21 8.46
N GLN A 69 17.89 2.05 9.16
CA GLN A 69 19.15 2.56 8.62
C GLN A 69 19.43 1.88 7.28
N ILE A 70 19.65 2.71 6.25
CA ILE A 70 19.99 2.23 4.92
C ILE A 70 21.43 1.69 4.99
N PRO A 71 21.68 0.45 4.57
CA PRO A 71 23.02 -0.11 4.58
C PRO A 71 23.93 0.64 3.60
N ASP A 72 25.21 0.77 3.95
CA ASP A 72 26.21 1.41 3.07
C ASP A 72 26.38 0.66 1.74
N GLN A 73 26.14 -0.64 1.75
CA GLN A 73 26.12 -1.50 0.57
C GLN A 73 24.73 -2.06 0.37
N ILE A 74 24.11 -1.76 -0.78
CA ILE A 74 22.79 -2.28 -1.14
C ILE A 74 22.93 -3.75 -1.52
N PRO A 75 22.25 -4.68 -0.81
CA PRO A 75 22.32 -6.10 -1.15
C PRO A 75 21.81 -6.36 -2.57
N GLY A 76 22.57 -7.13 -3.35
CA GLY A 76 22.20 -7.49 -4.72
C GLY A 76 22.35 -6.35 -5.74
N GLN A 77 23.09 -5.29 -5.40
CA GLN A 77 23.42 -4.24 -6.36
C GLN A 77 24.19 -4.83 -7.55
N ILE A 78 23.73 -4.50 -8.75
CA ILE A 78 24.34 -4.90 -10.02
C ILE A 78 25.25 -3.75 -10.48
N GLU A 79 26.46 -4.08 -10.90
CA GLU A 79 27.41 -3.11 -11.46
C GLU A 79 26.84 -2.48 -12.76
N ASP A 80 27.26 -1.26 -13.08
CA ASP A 80 26.87 -0.51 -14.28
C ASP A 80 25.36 -0.31 -14.48
N CYS A 81 24.59 -0.15 -13.39
CA CYS A 81 23.15 0.07 -13.44
C CYS A 81 22.69 1.26 -12.59
N HIS A 82 21.64 1.97 -13.04
CA HIS A 82 20.93 2.95 -12.24
C HIS A 82 20.00 2.23 -11.24
N THR A 83 20.29 2.41 -9.95
CA THR A 83 19.53 1.74 -8.88
C THR A 83 18.40 2.62 -8.37
N VAL A 84 17.17 2.11 -8.38
CA VAL A 84 16.04 2.64 -7.63
C VAL A 84 15.79 1.68 -6.47
N PHE A 85 15.94 2.17 -5.24
CA PHE A 85 15.81 1.36 -4.03
C PHE A 85 14.59 1.81 -3.23
N ILE A 86 13.66 0.89 -2.95
CA ILE A 86 12.39 1.17 -2.28
C ILE A 86 12.31 0.31 -1.02
N ILE A 87 12.13 0.93 0.15
CA ILE A 87 11.95 0.24 1.43
C ILE A 87 10.59 0.64 2.02
N ASN A 88 9.74 -0.36 2.29
CA ASN A 88 8.42 -0.13 2.88
C ASN A 88 7.58 0.95 2.17
N GLY A 89 7.71 1.07 0.85
CA GLY A 89 6.95 2.02 0.04
C GLY A 89 7.53 3.43 -0.06
N HIS A 90 8.75 3.68 0.42
CA HIS A 90 9.51 4.93 0.24
C HIS A 90 10.74 4.70 -0.61
#